data_AF-A0A2H1E7M4-F1
#
_entry.id   AF-A0A2H1E7M4-F1
#
_cell.length_a   1.000
_cell.length_b   1.000
_cell.length_c   1.000
_cell.angle_alpha   90.00
_cell.angle_beta   90.00
_cell.angle_gamma   90.00
#
_symmetry.space_group_name_H-M   'P 1'
#
loop_
_entity.id
_entity.type
_entity.pdbx_description
1 polymer ?
#
loop_
_entity_poly.entity_id
_entity_poly.type
_entity_poly.pdbx_seq_one_letter_code
_entity_poly.pdbx_strand_id
1 'polypeptide(L)'
;MSIVKVQINHTKNLNKEVLASHLYDLIGEEYNLNEDDVEDYFEIENVYKLPNDSFISIFIIDFPALEHNRDFQPKDTVKSYLDTINRLEEVIGLVKLQDDFLQKVAIQYFNKLFAIEMELRNVLTYILTYDEKSIEKGVFKDFGIQLAESYKDNEVNDNYENGLYYILFNHYASFGEPKRLKAEQVSEILQDVSLSDFQEFKDRLQKRYITEERHTEFLFSIKLKLKPLEEIRNSVMHIRNLSNTKMSNFDKAVNDFGTDKGVQSLITDFWTAENEELKEQTWLSLAEKEVEKFQLRKEGEIWLVDVNYGTFILKNDIDEFEDMDEVKNYIYEELKDSVEINDFEPDCKEQIDTWVDEKLMIAE
;
A
#
# COMPACT_ATOMS: atom_id res chain seq x y z
N MET A 1 28.35 -13.57 12.74
CA MET A 1 29.06 -12.43 13.33
C MET A 1 28.23 -11.17 13.17
N SER A 2 27.94 -10.53 14.31
CA SER A 2 27.19 -9.27 14.37
C SER A 2 28.04 -8.29 15.17
N ILE A 3 28.39 -7.18 14.54
CA ILE A 3 29.38 -6.24 15.06
C ILE A 3 28.68 -4.97 15.51
N VAL A 4 29.15 -4.40 16.63
CA VAL A 4 28.72 -3.07 17.09
C VAL A 4 29.91 -2.14 17.11
N LYS A 5 29.88 -1.12 16.25
CA LYS A 5 30.90 -0.07 16.21
C LYS A 5 30.40 1.16 16.96
N VAL A 6 31.11 1.53 18.01
CA VAL A 6 30.76 2.62 18.92
C VAL A 6 31.80 3.73 18.80
N GLN A 7 31.32 4.96 18.70
CA GLN A 7 32.13 6.16 18.80
C GLN A 7 31.69 6.98 20.01
N ILE A 8 32.64 7.26 20.91
CA ILE A 8 32.40 8.02 22.13
C ILE A 8 33.31 9.25 22.21
N ASN A 9 32.83 10.31 22.86
CA ASN A 9 33.62 11.47 23.23
C ASN A 9 33.82 11.47 24.76
N HIS A 10 35.06 11.64 25.22
CA HIS A 10 35.42 11.53 26.64
C HIS A 10 36.54 12.50 27.03
N THR A 11 36.62 12.84 28.30
CA THR A 11 37.56 13.81 28.87
C THR A 11 38.93 13.21 29.17
N LYS A 12 39.05 11.87 29.23
CA LYS A 12 40.28 11.14 29.52
C LYS A 12 40.34 9.89 28.67
N ASN A 13 41.52 9.57 28.12
CA ASN A 13 41.71 8.37 27.31
C ASN A 13 41.26 7.08 28.04
N LEU A 14 40.10 6.56 27.64
CA LEU A 14 39.59 5.26 28.10
C LEU A 14 40.29 4.14 27.31
N ASN A 15 41.07 3.32 28.01
CA ASN A 15 41.75 2.18 27.40
C ASN A 15 40.79 0.99 27.21
N LYS A 16 41.25 -0.03 26.49
CA LYS A 16 40.49 -1.24 26.19
C LYS A 16 40.00 -1.95 27.45
N GLU A 17 40.88 -2.12 28.44
CA GLU A 17 40.60 -2.77 29.72
C GLU A 17 39.42 -2.12 30.46
N VAL A 18 39.38 -0.79 30.56
CA VAL A 18 38.29 -0.05 31.21
C VAL A 18 36.96 -0.20 30.45
N LEU A 19 37.01 -0.18 29.12
CA LEU A 19 35.81 -0.38 28.30
C LEU A 19 35.30 -1.83 28.40
N ALA A 20 36.20 -2.79 28.48
CA ALA A 20 35.88 -4.21 28.60
C ALA A 20 35.35 -4.58 29.98
N SER A 21 35.91 -4.02 31.06
CA SER A 21 35.46 -4.31 32.43
C SER A 21 33.99 -3.97 32.64
N HIS A 22 33.50 -2.88 32.05
CA HIS A 22 32.08 -2.51 32.13
C HIS A 22 31.16 -3.47 31.36
N LEU A 23 31.64 -4.13 30.31
CA LEU A 23 30.88 -5.19 29.65
C LEU A 23 30.96 -6.46 30.49
N TYR A 24 32.13 -6.78 31.04
CA TYR A 24 32.31 -7.93 31.93
C TYR A 24 31.36 -7.88 33.13
N ASP A 25 31.19 -6.72 33.76
CA ASP A 25 30.22 -6.54 34.86
C ASP A 25 28.77 -6.88 34.47
N LEU A 26 28.45 -6.82 33.17
CA LEU A 26 27.11 -7.11 32.64
C LEU A 26 26.93 -8.57 32.22
N ILE A 27 27.97 -9.23 31.68
CA ILE A 27 27.85 -10.56 31.05
C ILE A 27 28.82 -11.62 31.60
N GLY A 28 29.84 -11.23 32.35
CA GLY A 28 30.91 -12.09 32.84
C GLY A 28 30.38 -13.24 33.67
N GLU A 29 29.69 -12.91 34.78
CA GLU A 29 29.12 -13.91 35.68
C GLU A 29 27.98 -14.70 35.04
N GLU A 30 27.09 -14.04 34.30
CA GLU A 30 25.90 -14.66 33.70
C GLU A 30 26.27 -15.74 32.67
N TYR A 31 27.32 -15.51 31.89
CA TYR A 31 27.74 -16.39 30.81
C TYR A 31 29.02 -17.17 31.10
N ASN A 32 29.51 -17.13 32.35
CA ASN A 32 30.74 -17.80 32.79
C ASN A 32 31.95 -17.45 31.91
N LEU A 33 32.10 -16.17 31.60
CA LEU A 33 33.23 -15.58 30.89
C LEU A 33 34.21 -15.00 31.92
N ASN A 34 35.51 -15.04 31.65
CA ASN A 34 36.51 -14.28 32.41
C ASN A 34 36.74 -12.88 31.79
N GLU A 35 37.51 -12.02 32.46
CA GLU A 35 37.79 -10.66 31.97
C GLU A 35 38.55 -10.68 30.63
N ASP A 36 39.51 -11.60 30.45
CA ASP A 36 40.27 -11.74 29.20
C ASP A 36 39.34 -12.15 28.03
N ASP A 37 38.39 -13.06 28.28
CA ASP A 37 37.39 -13.51 27.29
C ASP A 37 36.53 -12.34 26.79
N VAL A 38 36.15 -11.42 27.70
CA VAL A 38 35.36 -10.23 27.36
C VAL A 38 36.23 -9.15 26.75
N GLU A 39 37.49 -9.03 27.15
CA GLU A 39 38.44 -8.12 26.51
C GLU A 39 38.64 -8.48 25.03
N ASP A 40 38.67 -9.77 24.68
CA ASP A 40 38.74 -10.24 23.29
C ASP A 40 37.53 -9.84 22.43
N TYR A 41 36.40 -9.43 23.05
CA TYR A 41 35.25 -8.89 22.32
C TYR A 41 35.50 -7.47 21.81
N PHE A 42 36.52 -6.78 22.31
CA PHE A 42 36.81 -5.39 21.93
C PHE A 42 37.97 -5.26 20.95
N GLU A 43 37.79 -4.38 19.97
CA GLU A 43 38.87 -3.84 19.15
C GLU A 43 38.83 -2.32 19.18
N ILE A 44 39.87 -1.67 19.71
CA ILE A 44 40.01 -0.21 19.63
C ILE A 44 40.58 0.13 18.25
N GLU A 45 39.72 0.61 17.35
CA GLU A 45 40.12 0.94 15.98
C GLU A 45 40.93 2.23 15.94
N ASN A 46 40.50 3.27 16.67
CA ASN A 46 41.16 4.57 16.68
C ASN A 46 40.91 5.34 17.97
N VAL A 47 41.89 6.17 18.35
CA VAL A 47 41.75 7.19 19.39
C VAL A 47 42.30 8.51 18.88
N TYR A 48 41.46 9.55 18.88
CA TYR A 48 41.82 10.90 18.44
C TYR A 48 41.80 11.86 19.63
N LYS A 49 42.86 12.63 19.81
CA LYS A 49 42.86 13.77 20.74
C LYS A 49 42.33 15.01 20.02
N LEU A 50 41.35 15.68 20.61
CA LEU A 50 40.73 16.90 20.08
C LEU A 50 41.43 18.18 20.59
N PRO A 51 41.24 19.34 19.93
CA PRO A 51 41.85 20.62 20.34
C PRO A 51 41.43 21.13 21.73
N ASN A 52 40.29 20.67 22.24
CA ASN A 52 39.78 20.99 23.58
C ASN A 52 40.28 20.02 24.66
N ASP A 53 41.34 19.25 24.37
CA ASP A 53 41.92 18.20 25.20
C ASP A 53 41.00 17.00 25.52
N SER A 54 39.81 16.91 24.92
CA SER A 54 38.99 15.70 24.96
C SER A 54 39.45 14.68 23.92
N PHE A 55 38.88 13.48 23.97
CA PHE A 55 39.25 12.36 23.12
C PHE A 55 38.01 11.80 22.43
N ILE A 56 38.18 11.31 21.21
CA ILE A 56 37.23 10.46 20.52
C ILE A 56 37.83 9.07 20.41
N SER A 57 37.17 8.07 20.97
CA SER A 57 37.52 6.66 20.73
C SER A 57 36.49 6.02 19.81
N ILE A 58 36.98 5.26 18.83
CA ILE A 58 36.19 4.38 17.98
C ILE A 58 36.59 2.97 18.33
N PHE A 59 35.64 2.16 18.75
CA PHE A 59 35.87 0.77 19.08
C PHE A 59 34.75 -0.12 18.54
N ILE A 60 35.09 -1.39 18.42
CA ILE A 60 34.24 -2.44 17.90
C ILE A 60 34.00 -3.43 19.02
N ILE A 61 32.75 -3.88 19.15
CA ILE A 61 32.34 -4.99 20.01
C ILE A 61 31.88 -6.13 19.09
N ASP A 62 32.52 -7.27 19.19
CA ASP A 62 32.11 -8.53 18.57
C ASP A 62 31.78 -9.54 19.67
N PHE A 63 30.70 -10.31 19.51
CA PHE A 63 30.24 -11.27 20.53
C PHE A 63 30.41 -12.73 20.05
N PRO A 64 31.62 -13.18 19.69
CA PRO A 64 31.82 -14.46 19.01
C PRO A 64 31.45 -15.67 19.88
N ALA A 65 31.75 -15.65 21.18
CA ALA A 65 31.51 -16.81 22.05
C ALA A 65 30.03 -16.95 22.50
N LEU A 66 29.24 -15.89 22.34
CA LEU A 66 27.83 -15.86 22.77
C LEU A 66 26.83 -16.06 21.61
N GLU A 67 27.30 -16.13 20.36
CA GLU A 67 26.45 -16.25 19.16
C GLU A 67 25.61 -17.55 19.12
N HIS A 68 25.98 -18.58 19.91
CA HIS A 68 25.28 -19.86 19.98
C HIS A 68 24.44 -20.06 21.26
N ASN A 69 24.47 -19.10 22.19
CA ASN A 69 23.67 -19.20 23.41
C ASN A 69 22.23 -18.73 23.12
N ARG A 70 21.24 -19.59 23.37
CA ARG A 70 19.82 -19.31 23.06
C ARG A 70 19.22 -18.20 23.92
N ASP A 71 19.77 -17.98 25.12
CA ASP A 71 19.23 -17.02 26.09
C ASP A 71 19.89 -15.64 25.97
N PHE A 72 21.00 -15.54 25.23
CA PHE A 72 21.70 -14.28 25.01
C PHE A 72 20.87 -13.32 24.14
N GLN A 73 20.63 -12.11 24.65
CA GLN A 73 19.93 -11.03 23.95
C GLN A 73 20.90 -9.88 23.62
N PRO A 74 21.70 -9.99 22.53
CA PRO A 74 22.77 -9.03 22.23
C PRO A 74 22.32 -7.57 22.21
N LYS A 75 21.11 -7.30 21.69
CA LYS A 75 20.54 -5.94 21.63
C LYS A 75 20.38 -5.32 23.01
N ASP A 76 19.87 -6.08 23.97
CA ASP A 76 19.61 -5.58 25.32
C ASP A 76 20.92 -5.42 26.10
N THR A 77 21.87 -6.34 25.90
CA THR A 77 23.23 -6.24 26.43
C THR A 77 23.94 -4.99 25.90
N VAL A 78 23.97 -4.79 24.59
CA VAL A 78 24.61 -3.61 23.96
C VAL A 78 23.97 -2.32 24.46
N LYS A 79 22.64 -2.27 24.54
CA LYS A 79 21.95 -1.10 25.08
C LYS A 79 22.34 -0.83 26.54
N SER A 80 22.34 -1.86 27.37
CA SER A 80 22.69 -1.74 28.80
C SER A 80 24.14 -1.29 28.97
N TYR A 81 25.05 -1.84 28.15
CA TYR A 81 26.44 -1.42 28.10
C TYR A 81 26.59 0.05 27.68
N LEU A 82 25.94 0.48 26.60
CA LEU A 82 26.00 1.87 26.15
C LEU A 82 25.40 2.84 27.19
N ASP A 83 24.34 2.44 27.89
CA ASP A 83 23.77 3.20 28.99
C ASP A 83 24.76 3.32 30.17
N THR A 84 25.52 2.26 30.48
CA THR A 84 26.61 2.29 31.47
C THR A 84 27.72 3.25 31.03
N ILE A 85 28.23 3.10 29.80
CA ILE A 85 29.28 3.97 29.26
C ILE A 85 28.86 5.44 29.26
N ASN A 86 27.62 5.75 28.85
CA ASN A 86 27.12 7.12 28.79
C ASN A 86 26.89 7.76 30.18
N ARG A 87 26.98 6.98 31.27
CA ARG A 87 26.90 7.48 32.65
C ARG A 87 28.26 7.66 33.31
N LEU A 88 29.35 7.25 32.65
CA LEU A 88 30.70 7.47 33.16
C LEU A 88 30.99 8.98 33.21
N GLU A 89 31.58 9.46 34.30
CA GLU A 89 31.91 10.87 34.49
C GLU A 89 32.86 11.37 33.39
N GLU A 90 33.71 10.48 32.89
CA GLU A 90 34.65 10.74 31.83
C GLU A 90 33.97 10.91 30.47
N VAL A 91 32.79 10.34 30.24
CA VAL A 91 32.13 10.32 28.92
C VAL A 91 31.29 11.57 28.75
N ILE A 92 31.65 12.39 27.76
CA ILE A 92 30.92 13.59 27.35
C ILE A 92 29.65 13.20 26.59
N GLY A 93 29.73 12.14 25.77
CA GLY A 93 28.57 11.58 25.10
C GLY A 93 28.89 10.56 24.01
N LEU A 94 27.89 9.79 23.64
CA LEU A 94 27.90 8.88 22.49
C LEU A 94 27.74 9.69 21.19
N VAL A 95 28.65 9.49 20.24
CA VAL A 95 28.73 10.29 18.99
C VAL A 95 28.11 9.53 17.82
N LYS A 96 28.42 8.24 17.66
CA LYS A 96 27.89 7.42 16.58
C LYS A 96 27.82 5.96 17.01
N LEU A 97 26.75 5.27 16.60
CA LEU A 97 26.57 3.84 16.77
C LEU A 97 26.25 3.23 15.40
N GLN A 98 27.03 2.24 15.00
CA GLN A 98 26.65 1.32 13.92
C GLN A 98 26.43 -0.04 14.57
N ASP A 99 25.20 -0.52 14.51
CA ASP A 99 24.75 -1.73 15.18
C ASP A 99 24.14 -2.68 14.15
N ASP A 100 24.83 -3.78 13.87
CA ASP A 100 24.38 -4.80 12.92
C ASP A 100 23.04 -5.44 13.34
N PHE A 101 22.74 -5.51 14.64
CA PHE A 101 21.45 -6.02 15.13
C PHE A 101 20.32 -5.08 14.77
N LEU A 102 20.51 -3.78 15.02
CA LEU A 102 19.55 -2.75 14.61
C LEU A 102 19.37 -2.76 13.08
N GLN A 103 20.47 -2.94 12.34
CA GLN A 103 20.43 -3.02 10.88
C GLN A 103 19.63 -4.24 10.39
N LYS A 104 19.84 -5.42 10.97
CA LYS A 104 19.06 -6.64 10.65
C LYS A 104 17.57 -6.43 10.90
N VAL A 105 17.20 -5.85 12.05
CA VAL A 105 15.80 -5.54 12.36
C VAL A 105 15.24 -4.50 11.39
N ALA A 106 15.99 -3.44 11.08
CA ALA A 106 15.58 -2.41 10.14
C ALA A 106 15.32 -2.99 8.73
N ILE A 107 16.16 -3.93 8.25
CA ILE A 107 15.98 -4.62 6.97
C ILE A 107 14.68 -5.45 6.96
N GLN A 108 14.36 -6.15 8.06
CA GLN A 108 13.11 -6.91 8.15
C GLN A 108 11.88 -6.00 8.00
N TYR A 109 11.87 -4.86 8.70
CA TYR A 109 10.77 -3.89 8.58
C TYR A 109 10.78 -3.15 7.24
N PHE A 110 11.95 -2.91 6.65
CA PHE A 110 12.06 -2.35 5.30
C PHE A 110 11.34 -3.24 4.28
N ASN A 111 11.61 -4.54 4.30
CA ASN A 111 10.99 -5.49 3.37
C ASN A 111 9.46 -5.56 3.56
N LYS A 112 8.99 -5.58 4.82
CA LYS A 112 7.54 -5.54 5.12
C LYS A 112 6.89 -4.25 4.63
N LEU A 113 7.51 -3.10 4.89
CA LEU A 113 7.05 -1.79 4.43
C LEU A 113 6.97 -1.75 2.91
N PHE A 114 8.03 -2.17 2.24
CA PHE A 114 8.12 -2.18 0.78
C PHE A 114 6.98 -3.00 0.15
N ALA A 115 6.74 -4.21 0.64
CA ALA A 115 5.66 -5.06 0.14
C ALA A 115 4.28 -4.38 0.27
N ILE A 116 3.99 -3.80 1.43
CA ILE A 116 2.70 -3.13 1.68
C ILE A 116 2.58 -1.82 0.89
N GLU A 117 3.69 -1.10 0.71
CA GLU A 117 3.72 0.12 -0.11
C GLU A 117 3.36 -0.17 -1.56
N MET A 118 3.90 -1.25 -2.11
CA MET A 118 3.62 -1.67 -3.48
C MET A 118 2.14 -2.04 -3.65
N GLU A 119 1.58 -2.82 -2.72
CA GLU A 119 0.15 -3.17 -2.78
C GLU A 119 -0.77 -1.96 -2.62
N LEU A 120 -0.48 -1.05 -1.69
CA LEU A 120 -1.22 0.20 -1.55
C LEU A 120 -1.14 1.05 -2.82
N ARG A 121 0.03 1.13 -3.46
CA ARG A 121 0.19 1.87 -4.71
C ARG A 121 -0.57 1.23 -5.86
N ASN A 122 -0.67 -0.10 -5.91
CA ASN A 122 -1.49 -0.79 -6.90
C ASN A 122 -2.97 -0.41 -6.74
N VAL A 123 -3.49 -0.48 -5.51
CA VAL A 123 -4.87 -0.07 -5.20
C VAL A 123 -5.10 1.40 -5.55
N LEU A 124 -4.21 2.29 -5.13
CA LEU A 124 -4.32 3.73 -5.43
C LEU A 124 -4.23 4.03 -6.92
N THR A 125 -3.35 3.32 -7.64
CA THR A 125 -3.25 3.48 -9.09
C THR A 125 -4.58 3.12 -9.72
N TYR A 126 -5.13 1.96 -9.39
CA TYR A 126 -6.43 1.51 -9.89
C TYR A 126 -7.54 2.52 -9.58
N ILE A 127 -7.68 2.95 -8.32
CA ILE A 127 -8.69 3.94 -7.91
C ILE A 127 -8.56 5.24 -8.72
N LEU A 128 -7.32 5.73 -8.89
CA LEU A 128 -7.08 6.99 -9.58
C LEU A 128 -7.23 6.89 -11.09
N THR A 129 -7.05 5.70 -11.69
CA THR A 129 -7.19 5.47 -13.13
C THR A 129 -8.55 4.86 -13.51
N TYR A 130 -9.43 4.59 -12.55
CA TYR A 130 -10.69 3.88 -12.77
C TYR A 130 -11.55 4.52 -13.88
N ASP A 131 -11.71 5.84 -13.84
CA ASP A 131 -12.44 6.61 -14.86
C ASP A 131 -11.55 7.04 -16.06
N GLU A 132 -10.57 6.21 -16.45
CA GLU A 132 -9.57 6.51 -17.49
C GLU A 132 -8.73 7.79 -17.24
N LYS A 133 -8.64 8.23 -15.99
CA LYS A 133 -7.86 9.41 -15.60
C LYS A 133 -6.36 9.08 -15.61
N SER A 134 -5.55 9.96 -16.19
CA SER A 134 -4.09 9.90 -16.06
C SER A 134 -3.65 10.42 -14.68
N ILE A 135 -2.67 9.74 -14.06
CA ILE A 135 -2.07 10.20 -12.79
C ILE A 135 -1.01 11.25 -13.09
N GLU A 136 -1.47 12.48 -13.34
CA GLU A 136 -0.63 13.63 -13.63
C GLU A 136 -0.39 14.50 -12.39
N LYS A 137 0.62 15.37 -12.47
CA LYS A 137 0.93 16.37 -11.42
C LYS A 137 -0.29 17.17 -10.94
N GLY A 138 -1.22 17.46 -11.84
CA GLY A 138 -2.47 18.16 -11.53
C GLY A 138 -3.31 17.45 -10.47
N VAL A 139 -3.40 16.11 -10.55
CA VAL A 139 -4.17 15.27 -9.63
C VAL A 139 -3.69 15.49 -8.19
N PHE A 140 -2.38 15.39 -7.93
CA PHE A 140 -1.84 15.60 -6.58
C PHE A 140 -2.18 16.98 -6.02
N LYS A 141 -2.10 18.02 -6.86
CA LYS A 141 -2.47 19.40 -6.47
C LYS A 141 -3.95 19.51 -6.11
N ASP A 142 -4.82 18.81 -6.82
CA ASP A 142 -6.25 18.77 -6.56
C ASP A 142 -6.60 18.15 -5.22
N PHE A 143 -5.80 17.20 -4.73
CA PHE A 143 -5.92 16.62 -3.39
C PHE A 143 -5.07 17.33 -2.33
N GLY A 144 -4.42 18.45 -2.69
CA GLY A 144 -3.57 19.19 -1.77
C GLY A 144 -2.29 18.46 -1.36
N ILE A 145 -1.88 17.46 -2.14
CA ILE A 145 -0.69 16.65 -1.91
C ILE A 145 0.50 17.34 -2.57
N GLN A 146 1.56 17.57 -1.79
CA GLN A 146 2.82 18.08 -2.29
C GLN A 146 3.72 16.91 -2.68
N LEU A 147 4.14 16.89 -3.95
CA LEU A 147 5.14 15.96 -4.47
C LEU A 147 6.53 16.31 -3.91
N ALA A 148 7.38 15.30 -3.76
CA ALA A 148 8.78 15.46 -3.37
C ALA A 148 9.54 16.39 -4.33
N GLU A 149 10.54 17.11 -3.83
CA GLU A 149 11.38 18.01 -4.64
C GLU A 149 12.13 17.29 -5.77
N SER A 150 12.36 15.98 -5.59
CA SER A 150 12.98 15.12 -6.60
C SER A 150 12.05 14.80 -7.78
N TYR A 151 10.76 15.10 -7.70
CA TYR A 151 9.83 14.84 -8.79
C TYR A 151 10.14 15.70 -10.01
N LYS A 152 10.38 15.04 -11.15
CA LYS A 152 10.53 15.67 -12.46
C LYS A 152 9.74 14.89 -13.49
N ASP A 153 8.86 15.56 -14.23
CA ASP A 153 7.97 14.93 -15.21
C ASP A 153 8.75 14.07 -16.23
N ASN A 154 9.90 14.56 -16.70
CA ASN A 154 10.74 13.80 -17.63
C ASN A 154 11.32 12.52 -17.01
N GLU A 155 11.80 12.56 -15.76
CA GLU A 155 12.40 11.39 -15.09
C GLU A 155 11.34 10.33 -14.79
N VAL A 156 10.12 10.75 -14.46
CA VAL A 156 8.99 9.83 -14.25
C VAL A 156 8.65 9.09 -15.54
N ASN A 157 8.54 9.81 -16.65
CA ASN A 157 8.22 9.23 -17.95
C ASN A 157 9.36 8.34 -18.47
N ASP A 158 10.61 8.80 -18.37
CA ASP A 158 11.79 8.07 -18.86
C ASP A 158 12.01 6.74 -18.10
N ASN A 159 11.60 6.67 -16.83
CA ASN A 159 11.73 5.49 -15.98
C ASN A 159 10.43 4.67 -15.83
N TYR A 160 9.35 5.04 -16.53
CA TYR A 160 8.04 4.39 -16.43
C TYR A 160 7.50 4.33 -14.98
N GLU A 161 7.73 5.40 -14.22
CA GLU A 161 7.28 5.51 -12.84
C GLU A 161 5.89 6.16 -12.74
N ASN A 162 5.28 6.04 -11.57
CA ASN A 162 4.05 6.74 -11.22
C ASN A 162 4.37 7.91 -10.26
N GLY A 163 3.66 9.04 -10.36
CA GLY A 163 3.77 10.13 -9.38
C GLY A 163 3.57 9.70 -7.91
N LEU A 164 2.87 8.58 -7.66
CA LEU A 164 2.74 7.97 -6.33
C LEU A 164 4.09 7.58 -5.69
N TYR A 165 5.16 7.40 -6.46
CA TYR A 165 6.52 7.17 -5.93
C TYR A 165 7.10 8.39 -5.20
N TYR A 166 6.51 9.56 -5.42
CA TYR A 166 7.02 10.86 -4.96
C TYR A 166 6.15 11.47 -3.85
N ILE A 167 5.33 10.66 -3.19
CA ILE A 167 4.54 11.06 -2.02
C ILE A 167 4.82 10.13 -0.83
N LEU A 168 4.38 10.54 0.35
CA LEU A 168 4.54 9.81 1.61
C LEU A 168 3.30 8.95 1.91
N PHE A 169 3.43 7.92 2.75
CA PHE A 169 2.29 7.05 3.09
C PHE A 169 1.12 7.85 3.66
N ASN A 170 1.40 8.82 4.52
CA ASN A 170 0.37 9.63 5.16
C ASN A 170 -0.47 10.48 4.17
N HIS A 171 -0.03 10.61 2.91
CA HIS A 171 -0.78 11.30 1.86
C HIS A 171 -1.73 10.38 1.08
N TYR A 172 -1.63 9.05 1.21
CA TYR A 172 -2.47 8.12 0.46
C TYR A 172 -3.96 8.29 0.75
N ALA A 173 -4.34 8.45 2.03
CA ALA A 173 -5.73 8.70 2.38
C ALA A 173 -6.23 10.11 1.96
N SER A 174 -5.34 11.03 1.58
CA SER A 174 -5.74 12.37 1.12
C SER A 174 -6.48 12.35 -0.21
N PHE A 175 -6.34 11.28 -1.00
CA PHE A 175 -7.13 11.10 -2.21
C PHE A 175 -8.64 10.94 -1.94
N GLY A 176 -9.06 10.64 -0.71
CA GLY A 176 -10.49 10.55 -0.35
C GLY A 176 -11.15 11.93 -0.15
N GLU A 177 -10.37 13.00 -0.01
CA GLU A 177 -10.86 14.34 0.34
C GLU A 177 -10.21 15.40 -0.58
N PRO A 178 -10.75 15.66 -1.78
CA PRO A 178 -10.18 16.66 -2.68
C PRO A 178 -10.23 18.05 -2.05
N LYS A 179 -9.22 18.84 -2.38
CA LYS A 179 -9.08 20.21 -1.91
C LYS A 179 -10.26 21.02 -2.41
N ARG A 180 -10.92 21.70 -1.47
CA ARG A 180 -11.97 22.69 -1.76
C ARG A 180 -11.43 23.74 -2.72
N LEU A 181 -12.17 23.98 -3.80
CA LEU A 181 -11.86 25.04 -4.75
C LEU A 181 -12.01 26.39 -4.08
N LYS A 182 -11.09 27.30 -4.39
CA LYS A 182 -11.26 28.71 -4.07
C LYS A 182 -12.19 29.38 -5.09
N ALA A 183 -12.78 30.50 -4.71
CA ALA A 183 -13.70 31.25 -5.57
C ALA A 183 -13.07 31.62 -6.91
N GLU A 184 -11.77 31.93 -6.93
CA GLU A 184 -11.04 32.25 -8.16
C GLU A 184 -10.96 31.06 -9.11
N GLN A 185 -10.74 29.85 -8.58
CA GLN A 185 -10.67 28.63 -9.39
C GLN A 185 -12.04 28.24 -9.95
N VAL A 186 -13.10 28.43 -9.18
CA VAL A 186 -14.47 28.25 -9.67
C VAL A 186 -14.77 29.27 -10.78
N SER A 187 -14.33 30.52 -10.61
CA SER A 187 -14.47 31.56 -11.62
C SER A 187 -13.68 31.25 -12.89
N GLU A 188 -12.49 30.66 -12.79
CA GLU A 188 -11.70 30.22 -13.95
C GLU A 188 -12.45 29.13 -14.74
N ILE A 189 -13.03 28.14 -14.05
CA ILE A 189 -13.82 27.09 -14.72
C ILE A 189 -15.05 27.71 -15.39
N LEU A 190 -15.77 28.63 -14.73
CA LEU A 190 -16.95 29.30 -15.28
C LEU A 190 -16.63 30.21 -16.48
N GLN A 191 -15.40 30.70 -16.59
CA GLN A 191 -14.95 31.58 -17.68
C GLN A 191 -14.32 30.80 -18.84
N ASP A 192 -14.19 29.49 -18.73
CA ASP A 192 -13.65 28.67 -19.80
C ASP A 192 -14.61 28.67 -21.01
N VAL A 193 -14.11 29.18 -22.13
CA VAL A 193 -14.84 29.29 -23.40
C VAL A 193 -15.24 27.95 -24.00
N SER A 194 -14.62 26.85 -23.56
CA SER A 194 -14.98 25.49 -23.98
C SER A 194 -16.20 24.92 -23.26
N LEU A 195 -16.69 25.60 -22.22
CA LEU A 195 -17.82 25.15 -21.41
C LEU A 195 -19.15 25.42 -22.14
N SER A 196 -19.83 24.36 -22.58
CA SER A 196 -21.04 24.46 -23.40
C SER A 196 -22.30 24.72 -22.58
N ASP A 197 -22.38 24.15 -21.37
CA ASP A 197 -23.56 24.22 -20.53
C ASP A 197 -23.27 23.97 -19.04
N PHE A 198 -24.32 24.08 -18.21
CA PHE A 198 -24.23 23.88 -16.77
C PHE A 198 -23.93 22.42 -16.38
N GLN A 199 -24.33 21.45 -17.20
CA GLN A 199 -24.03 20.04 -16.93
C GLN A 199 -22.54 19.79 -17.09
N GLU A 200 -21.91 20.30 -18.15
CA GLU A 200 -20.47 20.21 -18.33
C GLU A 200 -19.69 20.90 -17.20
N PHE A 201 -20.19 22.03 -16.71
CA PHE A 201 -19.64 22.67 -15.51
C PHE A 201 -19.69 21.77 -14.28
N LYS A 202 -20.85 21.16 -14.02
CA LYS A 202 -21.04 20.22 -12.91
C LYS A 202 -20.12 19.01 -13.06
N ASP A 203 -20.01 18.46 -14.26
CA ASP A 203 -19.14 17.32 -14.56
C ASP A 203 -17.67 17.67 -14.34
N ARG A 204 -17.20 18.85 -14.74
CA ARG A 204 -15.83 19.31 -14.46
C ARG A 204 -15.54 19.46 -12.98
N LEU A 205 -16.53 19.91 -12.19
CA LEU A 205 -16.38 19.95 -10.73
C LEU A 205 -16.32 18.53 -10.13
N GLN A 206 -17.18 17.62 -10.61
CA GLN A 206 -17.28 16.25 -10.11
C GLN A 206 -16.11 15.35 -10.55
N LYS A 207 -15.54 15.57 -11.74
CA LYS A 207 -14.37 14.82 -12.26
C LYS A 207 -13.14 14.88 -11.36
N ARG A 208 -13.04 15.90 -10.51
CA ARG A 208 -11.98 16.03 -9.49
C ARG A 208 -12.12 15.05 -8.32
N TYR A 209 -13.29 14.43 -8.18
CA TYR A 209 -13.60 13.49 -7.11
C TYR A 209 -13.40 12.06 -7.60
N ILE A 210 -13.14 11.17 -6.64
CA ILE A 210 -13.33 9.75 -6.82
C ILE A 210 -14.85 9.51 -6.84
N THR A 211 -15.34 8.87 -7.88
CA THR A 211 -16.76 8.66 -8.18
C THR A 211 -17.35 7.52 -7.37
N GLU A 212 -16.60 6.43 -7.22
CA GLU A 212 -17.05 5.21 -6.54
C GLU A 212 -16.95 5.34 -5.01
N GLU A 213 -18.09 5.13 -4.33
CA GLU A 213 -18.18 5.20 -2.86
C GLU A 213 -17.22 4.20 -2.20
N ARG A 214 -17.19 2.95 -2.67
CA ARG A 214 -16.30 1.88 -2.16
C ARG A 214 -14.81 2.25 -2.21
N HIS A 215 -14.38 3.00 -3.23
CA HIS A 215 -13.00 3.50 -3.31
C HIS A 215 -12.72 4.52 -2.21
N THR A 216 -13.67 5.43 -1.94
CA THR A 216 -13.53 6.41 -0.86
C THR A 216 -13.58 5.78 0.53
N GLU A 217 -14.40 4.74 0.71
CA GLU A 217 -14.48 3.95 1.95
C GLU A 217 -13.15 3.25 2.24
N PHE A 218 -12.53 2.63 1.23
CA PHE A 218 -11.20 2.05 1.37
C PHE A 218 -10.17 3.10 1.83
N LEU A 219 -10.11 4.27 1.17
CA LEU A 219 -9.19 5.34 1.54
C LEU A 219 -9.40 5.85 2.96
N PHE A 220 -10.64 5.92 3.41
CA PHE A 220 -10.97 6.28 4.80
C PHE A 220 -10.52 5.18 5.77
N SER A 221 -10.73 3.91 5.44
CA SER A 221 -10.39 2.76 6.29
C SER A 221 -8.88 2.67 6.59
N ILE A 222 -8.02 3.02 5.62
CA ILE A 222 -6.57 2.97 5.81
C ILE A 222 -6.00 4.20 6.52
N LYS A 223 -6.75 5.31 6.61
CA LYS A 223 -6.27 6.62 7.10
C LYS A 223 -5.56 6.56 8.45
N LEU A 224 -6.13 5.84 9.42
CA LEU A 224 -5.55 5.70 10.76
C LEU A 224 -4.36 4.73 10.80
N LYS A 225 -4.21 3.87 9.79
CA LYS A 225 -3.15 2.86 9.70
C LYS A 225 -1.87 3.42 9.07
N LEU A 226 -1.96 4.47 8.25
CA LEU A 226 -0.81 5.03 7.52
C LEU A 226 0.23 5.71 8.43
N LYS A 227 -0.18 6.26 9.58
CA LYS A 227 0.75 6.94 10.49
C LYS A 227 1.80 5.98 11.10
N PRO A 228 1.41 4.82 11.70
CA PRO A 228 2.38 3.81 12.14
C PRO A 228 3.36 3.34 11.04
N LEU A 229 2.88 3.20 9.80
CA LEU A 229 3.71 2.84 8.64
C LEU A 229 4.79 3.92 8.38
N GLU A 230 4.39 5.19 8.34
CA GLU A 230 5.32 6.31 8.13
C GLU A 230 6.32 6.47 9.29
N GLU A 231 5.91 6.20 10.54
CA GLU A 231 6.81 6.25 11.71
C GLU A 231 7.90 5.18 11.66
N ILE A 232 7.58 3.95 11.23
CA ILE A 232 8.59 2.90 11.01
C ILE A 232 9.45 3.24 9.80
N ARG A 233 8.86 3.69 8.68
CA ARG A 233 9.61 4.08 7.47
C ARG A 233 10.71 5.09 7.81
N ASN A 234 10.35 6.17 8.51
CA ASN A 234 11.30 7.17 8.95
C ASN A 234 12.38 6.62 9.89
N SER A 235 12.02 5.65 10.73
CA SER A 235 12.98 5.04 11.66
C SER A 235 13.96 4.12 10.90
N VAL A 236 13.47 3.33 9.94
CA VAL A 236 14.26 2.44 9.10
C VAL A 236 15.20 3.21 8.17
N MET A 237 14.70 4.22 7.46
CA MET A 237 15.48 5.03 6.50
C MET A 237 16.64 5.79 7.16
N HIS A 238 16.52 6.11 8.45
CA HIS A 238 17.55 6.81 9.21
C HIS A 238 18.30 5.89 10.19
N ILE A 239 18.07 4.57 10.14
CA ILE A 239 18.65 3.57 11.06
C ILE A 239 18.55 4.06 12.52
N ARG A 240 17.38 4.59 12.87
CA ARG A 240 17.05 5.03 14.23
C ARG A 240 16.56 3.86 15.05
N ASN A 241 16.67 3.99 16.37
CA ASN A 241 16.15 2.99 17.28
C ASN A 241 14.65 2.72 17.06
N LEU A 242 14.31 1.45 16.87
CA LEU A 242 12.95 0.95 16.73
C LEU A 242 12.46 0.51 18.12
N SER A 243 11.64 1.35 18.76
CA SER A 243 11.05 1.00 20.06
C SER A 243 10.00 -0.09 19.92
N ASN A 244 9.83 -0.91 20.97
CA ASN A 244 8.84 -1.98 20.99
C ASN A 244 7.42 -1.46 20.73
N THR A 245 7.09 -0.25 21.22
CA THR A 245 5.81 0.41 20.96
C THR A 245 5.62 0.73 19.47
N LYS A 246 6.63 1.28 18.80
CA LYS A 246 6.55 1.58 17.36
C LYS A 246 6.37 0.30 16.54
N MET A 247 7.17 -0.72 16.84
CA MET A 247 7.08 -2.02 16.19
C MET A 247 5.69 -2.65 16.37
N SER A 248 5.17 -2.67 17.60
CA SER A 248 3.83 -3.19 17.88
C SER A 248 2.72 -2.40 17.18
N ASN A 249 2.80 -1.07 17.14
CA ASN A 249 1.82 -0.23 16.44
C ASN A 249 1.84 -0.49 14.93
N PHE A 250 3.03 -0.71 14.35
CA PHE A 250 3.16 -1.11 12.96
C PHE A 250 2.55 -2.48 12.70
N ASP A 251 2.90 -3.49 13.51
CA ASP A 251 2.37 -4.84 13.30
C ASP A 251 0.83 -4.87 13.42
N LYS A 252 0.23 -4.05 14.30
CA LYS A 252 -1.24 -3.87 14.39
C LYS A 252 -1.84 -3.07 13.25
N ALA A 253 -1.07 -2.17 12.63
CA ALA A 253 -1.54 -1.42 11.47
C ALA A 253 -1.53 -2.30 10.22
N VAL A 254 -0.57 -3.22 10.13
CA VAL A 254 -0.37 -4.13 9.00
C VAL A 254 -1.29 -5.35 9.07
N ASN A 255 -1.31 -6.02 10.22
CA ASN A 255 -2.03 -7.27 10.43
C ASN A 255 -3.32 -7.04 11.22
N ASP A 256 -4.24 -7.99 11.13
CA ASP A 256 -5.48 -7.97 11.90
C ASP A 256 -5.23 -8.08 13.40
N PHE A 257 -5.96 -7.29 14.18
CA PHE A 257 -5.89 -7.31 15.63
C PHE A 257 -7.29 -7.33 16.24
N GLY A 258 -7.76 -8.53 16.57
CA GLY A 258 -9.13 -8.75 17.05
C GLY A 258 -10.14 -8.49 15.93
N THR A 259 -11.00 -7.50 16.11
CA THR A 259 -11.99 -7.08 15.09
C THR A 259 -11.46 -5.95 14.21
N ASP A 260 -10.29 -5.39 14.51
CA ASP A 260 -9.71 -4.28 13.76
C ASP A 260 -8.84 -4.83 12.62
N LYS A 261 -9.27 -4.60 11.37
CA LYS A 261 -8.56 -5.08 10.19
C LYS A 261 -7.26 -4.31 9.98
N GLY A 262 -6.21 -5.04 9.63
CA GLY A 262 -4.94 -4.48 9.17
C GLY A 262 -5.03 -4.02 7.71
N VAL A 263 -4.05 -3.22 7.29
CA VAL A 263 -3.96 -2.75 5.89
C VAL A 263 -3.94 -3.91 4.90
N GLN A 264 -3.29 -5.04 5.24
CA GLN A 264 -3.24 -6.19 4.33
C GLN A 264 -4.63 -6.78 4.08
N SER A 265 -5.42 -6.99 5.12
CA SER A 265 -6.78 -7.51 4.96
C SER A 265 -7.68 -6.50 4.23
N LEU A 266 -7.55 -5.20 4.52
CA LEU A 266 -8.29 -4.16 3.80
C LEU A 266 -7.97 -4.15 2.29
N ILE A 267 -6.71 -4.37 1.91
CA ILE A 267 -6.32 -4.48 0.49
C ILE A 267 -6.90 -5.75 -0.14
N THR A 268 -6.85 -6.88 0.56
CA THR A 268 -7.43 -8.14 0.07
C THR A 268 -8.94 -8.01 -0.12
N ASP A 269 -9.65 -7.44 0.85
CA ASP A 269 -11.08 -7.17 0.77
C ASP A 269 -11.41 -6.26 -0.41
N PHE A 270 -10.63 -5.19 -0.60
CA PHE A 270 -10.77 -4.28 -1.73
C PHE A 270 -10.67 -5.03 -3.06
N TRP A 271 -9.60 -5.80 -3.29
CA TRP A 271 -9.44 -6.53 -4.54
C TRP A 271 -10.48 -7.64 -4.74
N THR A 272 -10.97 -8.23 -3.65
CA THR A 272 -12.03 -9.24 -3.74
C THR A 272 -13.32 -8.59 -4.25
N ALA A 273 -13.72 -7.48 -3.62
CA ALA A 273 -14.90 -6.71 -4.05
C ALA A 273 -14.77 -6.15 -5.47
N GLU A 274 -13.61 -5.57 -5.83
CA GLU A 274 -13.41 -5.05 -7.19
C GLU A 274 -13.42 -6.16 -8.25
N ASN A 275 -12.86 -7.33 -7.96
CA ASN A 275 -12.88 -8.42 -8.92
C ASN A 275 -14.29 -8.98 -9.12
N GLU A 276 -15.12 -9.03 -8.06
CA GLU A 276 -16.52 -9.43 -8.17
C GLU A 276 -17.32 -8.43 -9.01
N GLU A 277 -17.17 -7.13 -8.73
CA GLU A 277 -17.82 -6.06 -9.49
C GLU A 277 -17.39 -6.05 -10.96
N LEU A 278 -16.09 -6.14 -11.25
CA LEU A 278 -15.58 -6.16 -12.62
C LEU A 278 -16.03 -7.40 -13.39
N LYS A 279 -16.14 -8.56 -12.73
CA LYS A 279 -16.69 -9.77 -13.34
C LYS A 279 -18.13 -9.55 -13.76
N GLU A 280 -18.96 -8.99 -12.87
CA GLU A 280 -20.35 -8.67 -13.17
C GLU A 280 -20.47 -7.68 -14.33
N GLN A 281 -19.76 -6.55 -14.27
CA GLN A 281 -19.77 -5.54 -15.34
C GLN A 281 -19.29 -6.09 -16.68
N THR A 282 -18.23 -6.91 -16.66
CA THR A 282 -17.71 -7.57 -17.88
C THR A 282 -18.74 -8.54 -18.44
N TRP A 283 -19.36 -9.35 -17.58
CA TRP A 283 -20.38 -10.30 -17.98
C TRP A 283 -21.58 -9.57 -18.60
N LEU A 284 -22.09 -8.54 -17.92
CA LEU A 284 -23.18 -7.70 -18.40
C LEU A 284 -22.86 -7.08 -19.77
N SER A 285 -21.66 -6.51 -19.96
CA SER A 285 -21.29 -5.90 -21.24
C SER A 285 -21.20 -6.92 -22.39
N LEU A 286 -20.78 -8.15 -22.10
CA LEU A 286 -20.77 -9.24 -23.08
C LEU A 286 -22.19 -9.75 -23.35
N ALA A 287 -22.98 -9.97 -22.29
CA ALA A 287 -24.37 -10.40 -22.38
C ALA A 287 -25.20 -9.40 -23.16
N GLU A 288 -25.02 -8.10 -22.95
CA GLU A 288 -25.71 -7.05 -23.69
C GLU A 288 -25.50 -7.17 -25.21
N LYS A 289 -24.29 -7.49 -25.65
CA LYS A 289 -23.96 -7.70 -27.08
C LYS A 289 -24.55 -8.99 -27.62
N GLU A 290 -24.67 -10.01 -26.79
CA GLU A 290 -25.29 -11.28 -27.14
C GLU A 290 -26.82 -11.15 -27.22
N VAL A 291 -27.46 -10.37 -26.34
CA VAL A 291 -28.90 -10.04 -26.39
C VAL A 291 -29.27 -9.45 -27.75
N GLU A 292 -28.42 -8.62 -28.34
CA GLU A 292 -28.65 -8.00 -29.65
C GLU A 292 -28.72 -9.00 -30.81
N LYS A 293 -28.30 -10.26 -30.60
CA LYS A 293 -28.48 -11.33 -31.59
C LYS A 293 -29.90 -11.87 -31.60
N PHE A 294 -30.64 -11.77 -30.51
CA PHE A 294 -32.00 -12.27 -30.44
C PHE A 294 -32.95 -11.32 -31.17
N GLN A 295 -33.94 -11.89 -31.85
CA GLN A 295 -35.04 -11.17 -32.46
C GLN A 295 -36.34 -11.80 -32.00
N LEU A 296 -37.24 -10.97 -31.50
CA LEU A 296 -38.54 -11.41 -31.03
C LEU A 296 -39.59 -11.06 -32.07
N ARG A 297 -40.48 -12.02 -32.35
CA ARG A 297 -41.70 -11.76 -33.12
C ARG A 297 -42.88 -12.46 -32.47
N LYS A 298 -44.06 -11.84 -32.57
CA LYS A 298 -45.29 -12.40 -32.01
C LYS A 298 -46.24 -12.85 -33.13
N GLU A 299 -46.62 -14.13 -33.09
CA GLU A 299 -47.57 -14.72 -34.04
C GLU A 299 -48.80 -15.23 -33.28
N GLY A 300 -49.85 -14.40 -33.22
CA GLY A 300 -51.05 -14.70 -32.44
C GLY A 300 -50.78 -14.56 -30.93
N GLU A 301 -50.94 -15.66 -30.20
CA GLU A 301 -50.65 -15.73 -28.74
C GLU A 301 -49.23 -16.23 -28.46
N ILE A 302 -48.47 -16.65 -29.47
CA ILE A 302 -47.16 -17.28 -29.32
C ILE A 302 -46.05 -16.26 -29.59
N TRP A 303 -45.03 -16.28 -28.75
CA TRP A 303 -43.76 -15.58 -28.97
C TRP A 303 -42.75 -16.50 -29.65
N LEU A 304 -42.09 -15.97 -30.66
CA LEU A 304 -41.05 -16.67 -31.42
C LEU A 304 -39.72 -15.94 -31.23
N VAL A 305 -38.69 -16.70 -30.88
CA VAL A 305 -37.33 -16.20 -30.69
C VAL A 305 -36.46 -16.70 -31.84
N ASP A 306 -35.89 -15.77 -32.61
CA ASP A 306 -34.91 -16.05 -33.66
C ASP A 306 -33.52 -15.59 -33.20
N VAL A 307 -32.48 -16.43 -33.30
CA VAL A 307 -31.10 -16.04 -32.96
C VAL A 307 -30.28 -15.73 -34.22
N ASN A 308 -29.77 -14.51 -34.32
CA ASN A 308 -29.04 -14.02 -35.47
C ASN A 308 -27.51 -14.17 -35.27
N TYR A 309 -26.93 -15.19 -35.92
CA TYR A 309 -25.48 -15.42 -35.96
C TYR A 309 -24.76 -14.69 -37.12
N GLY A 310 -25.34 -13.62 -37.68
CA GLY A 310 -24.74 -12.80 -38.75
C GLY A 310 -25.41 -12.98 -40.12
N THR A 311 -24.65 -13.17 -41.21
CA THR A 311 -25.22 -13.29 -42.57
C THR A 311 -26.02 -14.56 -42.83
N PHE A 312 -26.07 -15.47 -41.85
CA PHE A 312 -26.85 -16.70 -41.91
C PHE A 312 -27.90 -16.66 -40.80
N ILE A 313 -29.14 -16.32 -41.17
CA ILE A 313 -30.28 -16.73 -40.37
C ILE A 313 -30.38 -18.24 -40.56
N LEU A 314 -29.98 -19.01 -39.54
CA LEU A 314 -30.26 -20.44 -39.50
C LEU A 314 -31.78 -20.58 -39.40
N LYS A 315 -32.41 -20.77 -40.56
CA LYS A 315 -33.87 -20.72 -40.77
C LYS A 315 -34.70 -21.76 -40.00
N ASN A 316 -34.10 -22.52 -39.09
CA ASN A 316 -34.69 -23.73 -38.51
C ASN A 316 -34.69 -23.80 -36.98
N ASP A 317 -34.03 -22.89 -36.26
CA ASP A 317 -34.05 -22.89 -34.78
C ASP A 317 -34.90 -21.71 -34.32
N ILE A 318 -36.21 -21.86 -34.48
CA ILE A 318 -37.21 -20.91 -33.97
C ILE A 318 -37.82 -21.58 -32.75
N ASP A 319 -37.51 -21.04 -31.58
CA ASP A 319 -38.11 -21.51 -30.33
C ASP A 319 -39.42 -20.76 -30.07
N GLU A 320 -40.44 -21.50 -29.65
CA GLU A 320 -41.81 -21.02 -29.44
C GLU A 320 -42.13 -20.98 -27.95
N PHE A 321 -42.75 -19.88 -27.50
CA PHE A 321 -43.05 -19.63 -26.09
C PHE A 321 -44.48 -19.11 -25.91
N GLU A 322 -45.14 -19.50 -24.82
CA GLU A 322 -46.54 -19.12 -24.55
C GLU A 322 -46.62 -17.71 -23.93
N ASP A 323 -45.58 -17.28 -23.23
CA ASP A 323 -45.51 -15.97 -22.61
C ASP A 323 -44.11 -15.34 -22.63
N MET A 324 -44.05 -14.08 -22.19
CA MET A 324 -42.83 -13.27 -22.22
C MET A 324 -41.84 -13.67 -21.11
N ASP A 325 -42.32 -14.22 -20.00
CA ASP A 325 -41.47 -14.65 -18.90
C ASP A 325 -40.68 -15.90 -19.30
N GLU A 326 -41.29 -16.80 -20.07
CA GLU A 326 -40.61 -17.96 -20.67
C GLU A 326 -39.49 -17.56 -21.62
N VAL A 327 -39.74 -16.58 -22.51
CA VAL A 327 -38.71 -16.06 -23.42
C VAL A 327 -37.56 -15.42 -22.65
N LYS A 328 -37.86 -14.61 -21.63
CA LYS A 328 -36.83 -13.97 -20.79
C LYS A 328 -35.95 -15.02 -20.09
N ASN A 329 -36.57 -16.06 -19.53
CA ASN A 329 -35.85 -17.19 -18.95
C ASN A 329 -34.98 -17.92 -19.98
N TYR A 330 -35.51 -18.15 -21.19
CA TYR A 330 -34.75 -18.78 -22.26
C TYR A 330 -33.51 -17.96 -22.64
N ILE A 331 -33.68 -16.66 -22.89
CA ILE A 331 -32.57 -15.76 -23.21
C ILE A 331 -31.55 -15.75 -22.06
N TYR A 332 -32.01 -15.71 -20.80
CA TYR A 332 -31.13 -15.74 -19.64
C TYR A 332 -30.25 -17.01 -19.60
N GLU A 333 -30.83 -18.20 -19.79
CA GLU A 333 -30.08 -19.45 -19.78
C GLU A 333 -29.11 -19.55 -20.98
N GLU A 334 -29.53 -19.15 -22.17
CA GLU A 334 -28.64 -19.08 -23.35
C GLU A 334 -27.46 -18.11 -23.12
N LEU A 335 -27.69 -16.99 -22.43
CA LEU A 335 -26.63 -16.05 -22.07
C LEU A 335 -25.65 -16.64 -21.05
N LYS A 336 -26.11 -17.43 -20.08
CA LYS A 336 -25.22 -18.12 -19.13
C LYS A 336 -24.28 -19.09 -19.85
N ASP A 337 -24.78 -19.78 -20.88
CA ASP A 337 -23.98 -20.73 -21.65
C ASP A 337 -23.06 -20.06 -22.68
N SER A 338 -23.46 -18.92 -23.25
CA SER A 338 -22.71 -18.20 -24.29
C SER A 338 -21.68 -17.21 -23.74
N VAL A 339 -21.91 -16.64 -22.56
CA VAL A 339 -21.00 -15.70 -21.90
C VAL A 339 -20.34 -16.37 -20.70
N GLU A 340 -19.25 -17.09 -20.96
CA GLU A 340 -18.49 -17.77 -19.91
C GLU A 340 -17.40 -16.85 -19.32
N ILE A 341 -17.51 -16.57 -18.02
CA ILE A 341 -16.44 -15.97 -17.22
C ILE A 341 -16.05 -16.96 -16.12
N ASN A 342 -14.77 -17.32 -16.05
CA ASN A 342 -14.26 -18.27 -15.07
C ASN A 342 -14.65 -17.89 -13.64
N ASP A 343 -15.19 -18.86 -12.90
CA ASP A 343 -15.58 -18.72 -11.50
C ASP A 343 -16.54 -17.54 -11.26
N PHE A 344 -17.52 -17.34 -12.15
CA PHE A 344 -18.59 -16.36 -12.02
C PHE A 344 -19.92 -16.98 -12.45
N GLU A 345 -20.92 -16.92 -11.56
CA GLU A 345 -22.30 -17.26 -11.90
C GLU A 345 -23.13 -15.97 -11.80
N PRO A 346 -23.71 -15.48 -12.91
CA PRO A 346 -24.47 -14.23 -12.90
C PRO A 346 -25.75 -14.39 -12.07
N ASP A 347 -26.11 -13.34 -11.34
CA ASP A 347 -27.41 -13.16 -10.68
C ASP A 347 -28.06 -11.84 -11.13
N CYS A 348 -28.00 -11.58 -12.44
CA CYS A 348 -28.37 -10.30 -13.05
C CYS A 348 -29.64 -10.43 -13.91
N LYS A 349 -30.57 -11.29 -13.50
CA LYS A 349 -31.76 -11.62 -14.29
C LYS A 349 -32.65 -10.40 -14.54
N GLU A 350 -32.82 -9.54 -13.54
CA GLU A 350 -33.65 -8.33 -13.66
C GLU A 350 -33.12 -7.35 -14.74
N GLN A 351 -31.79 -7.21 -14.85
CA GLN A 351 -31.16 -6.40 -15.90
C GLN A 351 -31.40 -6.99 -17.29
N ILE A 352 -31.34 -8.32 -17.42
CA ILE A 352 -31.62 -9.00 -18.68
C ILE A 352 -33.08 -8.86 -19.07
N ASP A 353 -34.01 -9.07 -18.12
CA ASP A 353 -35.44 -8.87 -18.34
C ASP A 353 -35.72 -7.45 -18.86
N THR A 354 -35.04 -6.45 -18.29
CA THR A 354 -35.11 -5.05 -18.72
C THR A 354 -34.58 -4.87 -20.15
N TRP A 355 -33.42 -5.46 -20.50
CA TRP A 355 -32.91 -5.37 -21.87
C TRP A 355 -33.81 -6.05 -22.90
N VAL A 356 -34.42 -7.19 -22.55
CA VAL A 356 -35.40 -7.85 -23.43
C VAL A 356 -36.58 -6.92 -23.68
N ASP A 357 -37.13 -6.32 -22.62
CA ASP A 357 -38.24 -5.36 -22.74
C ASP A 357 -37.85 -4.10 -23.53
N GLU A 358 -36.66 -3.54 -23.31
CA GLU A 358 -36.26 -2.28 -23.93
C GLU A 358 -35.72 -2.45 -25.35
N LYS A 359 -34.91 -3.47 -25.62
CA LYS A 359 -34.20 -3.61 -26.90
C LYS A 359 -34.96 -4.44 -27.91
N LEU A 360 -35.73 -5.43 -27.46
CA LEU A 360 -36.38 -6.39 -28.35
C LEU A 360 -37.86 -6.08 -28.58
N MET A 361 -38.52 -5.33 -27.69
CA MET A 361 -39.93 -4.95 -27.86
C MET A 361 -40.17 -3.64 -28.63
N ILE A 362 -39.12 -2.90 -29.02
CA ILE A 362 -39.28 -1.65 -29.82
C ILE A 362 -39.69 -1.94 -31.27
N ALA A 363 -39.62 -3.20 -31.72
CA ALA A 363 -40.02 -3.59 -33.07
C ALA A 363 -41.54 -3.85 -33.18
N GLU A 364 -42.38 -2.82 -33.03
CA GLU A 364 -43.78 -2.84 -33.50
C GLU A 364 -43.92 -2.32 -34.94
#